data_AF-A0A8J4QXG0-F1
#
_entry.id   AF-A0A8J4QXG0-F1
#
_cell.length_a   1.000
_cell.length_b   1.000
_cell.length_c   1.000
_cell.angle_alpha   90.00
_cell.angle_beta   90.00
_cell.angle_gamma   90.00
#
_symmetry.space_group_name_H-M   'P 1'
#
loop_
_entity.id
_entity.type
_entity.pdbx_description
1 polymer ?
#
loop_
_entity_poly.entity_id
_entity_poly.type
_entity_poly.pdbx_seq_one_letter_code
_entity_poly.pdbx_strand_id
1 'polypeptide(L)'
;MAEINEVLLKKKDKVEYYENCPGCKIDKLKESSHGLPYKHLFFLFIVVLAAALPISSLFPFLYFMIRDFHIAEREEDIGYYAGYVGSAFMFGRALTSVLWGMIADRYGRKPVILFGSVTLVIFNTLFGLSTNFWMAVSTRFLLGSLSGILGPMRAYASEICRKEYQALGLSIISTSWGIGLVIGPALGGYLAQPAEKYPNIFSEESLFGRFPYLLPCLLISIFALGVAVLSCWLPETLHIHTKNKVLEDSYDALEATAYGPSEKGNMQNSEERHQASLQSLLKNWPLMSSIIVYCVFQLHDMAYSEIFSLWAVSPRKFGGLSYSTADVGEVLAISGFGLLLFQLFLYPLVERFFGPIMTSRIGAALSIPLLSSYPFIATLSGLSLALLIGCASLLKNVLAVSITTGLFLLQNRAVSQGERGAANGISLSAMSLFKALGPAGGGSLFSWAQKRQNVAFLPGDHMVFFVLNAIEAIGLLMTFKPFLAEPAMDN
;
A
#
# COMPACT_ATOMS: atom_id res chain seq x y z
N MET A 1 -25.14 23.51 43.89
CA MET A 1 -24.08 22.70 43.27
C MET A 1 -24.55 21.89 42.07
N ALA A 2 -25.78 21.35 42.05
CA ALA A 2 -26.31 20.62 40.88
C ALA A 2 -26.49 21.51 39.63
N GLU A 3 -27.05 22.73 39.75
CA GLU A 3 -27.19 23.66 38.62
C GLU A 3 -25.85 24.19 38.08
N ILE A 4 -24.84 24.35 38.94
CA ILE A 4 -23.49 24.79 38.51
C ILE A 4 -22.81 23.67 37.72
N ASN A 5 -22.98 22.41 38.13
CA ASN A 5 -22.50 21.26 37.36
C ASN A 5 -23.26 21.11 36.03
N GLU A 6 -24.55 21.42 35.99
CA GLU A 6 -25.35 21.36 34.75
C GLU A 6 -24.99 22.49 33.77
N VAL A 7 -24.64 23.68 34.28
CA VAL A 7 -24.11 24.79 33.47
C VAL A 7 -22.68 24.53 33.01
N LEU A 8 -21.84 23.88 33.82
CA LEU A 8 -20.48 23.46 33.43
C LEU A 8 -20.50 22.28 32.45
N LEU A 9 -21.47 21.37 32.54
CA LEU A 9 -21.71 20.31 31.55
C LEU A 9 -22.25 20.91 30.24
N LYS A 10 -23.20 21.86 30.30
CA LYS A 10 -23.65 22.61 29.10
C LYS A 10 -22.57 23.50 28.47
N LYS A 11 -21.57 23.94 29.25
CA LYS A 11 -20.39 24.66 28.72
C LYS A 11 -19.34 23.74 28.10
N LYS A 12 -19.26 22.47 28.54
CA LYS A 12 -18.32 21.48 27.99
C LYS A 12 -18.72 20.92 26.62
N ASP A 13 -20.00 20.99 26.26
CA ASP A 13 -20.53 20.39 25.02
C ASP A 13 -20.91 21.40 23.92
N LYS A 14 -20.67 22.70 24.09
CA LYS A 14 -20.79 23.64 22.96
C LYS A 14 -19.49 23.61 22.15
N VAL A 15 -19.44 22.74 21.15
CA VAL A 15 -18.43 22.83 20.09
C VAL A 15 -18.60 24.18 19.41
N GLU A 16 -17.73 25.14 19.73
CA GLU A 16 -17.73 26.44 19.06
C GLU A 16 -17.24 26.27 17.62
N TYR A 17 -18.16 26.41 16.68
CA TYR A 17 -17.85 26.32 15.26
C TYR A 17 -17.37 27.67 14.71
N TYR A 18 -16.16 27.68 14.15
CA TYR A 18 -15.57 28.87 13.55
C TYR A 18 -15.92 28.93 12.05
N GLU A 19 -16.51 30.03 11.58
CA GLU A 19 -16.98 30.17 10.18
C GLU A 19 -15.87 30.06 9.13
N ASN A 20 -14.65 30.48 9.49
CA ASN A 20 -13.47 30.44 8.60
C ASN A 20 -12.65 29.15 8.71
N CYS A 21 -13.03 28.22 9.59
CA CYS A 21 -12.32 26.96 9.78
C CYS A 21 -12.87 25.88 8.81
N PRO A 22 -12.04 25.30 7.92
CA PRO A 22 -12.48 24.27 6.98
C PRO A 22 -13.02 23.02 7.68
N GLY A 23 -12.30 22.52 8.71
CA GLY A 23 -12.72 21.38 9.51
C GLY A 23 -14.07 21.60 10.21
N CYS A 24 -14.31 22.78 10.81
CA CYS A 24 -15.60 23.10 11.42
C CYS A 24 -16.78 23.07 10.44
N LYS A 25 -16.55 23.38 9.15
CA LYS A 25 -17.60 23.26 8.11
C LYS A 25 -17.94 21.80 7.84
N ILE A 26 -16.95 20.93 7.85
CA ILE A 26 -17.16 19.49 7.67
C ILE A 26 -17.88 18.88 8.87
N ASP A 27 -17.56 19.30 10.09
CA ASP A 27 -18.27 18.83 11.28
C ASP A 27 -19.74 19.28 11.30
N LYS A 28 -20.03 20.54 10.94
CA LYS A 28 -21.41 20.99 10.70
C LYS A 28 -22.13 20.17 9.63
N LEU A 29 -21.42 19.81 8.55
CA LEU A 29 -21.97 18.98 7.49
C LEU A 29 -22.33 17.59 8.03
N LYS A 30 -21.45 16.96 8.82
CA LYS A 30 -21.72 15.66 9.46
C LYS A 30 -22.92 15.69 10.41
N GLU A 31 -23.13 16.80 11.13
CA GLU A 31 -24.26 16.96 12.03
C GLU A 31 -25.59 17.13 11.27
N SER A 32 -25.56 17.89 10.18
CA SER A 32 -26.76 18.19 9.38
C SER A 32 -27.15 17.07 8.40
N SER A 33 -26.19 16.31 7.89
CA SER A 33 -26.45 15.21 6.93
C SER A 33 -26.34 13.84 7.60
N HIS A 34 -27.49 13.17 7.76
CA HIS A 34 -27.56 11.82 8.32
C HIS A 34 -27.30 10.69 7.30
N GLY A 35 -27.20 11.02 6.00
CA GLY A 35 -26.98 10.04 4.93
C GLY A 35 -25.50 9.70 4.69
N LEU A 36 -25.27 8.66 3.88
CA LEU A 36 -23.94 8.26 3.44
C LEU A 36 -23.29 9.33 2.55
N PRO A 37 -22.01 9.70 2.78
CA PRO A 37 -21.33 10.75 2.01
C PRO A 37 -20.81 10.22 0.66
N TYR A 38 -21.69 9.74 -0.23
CA TYR A 38 -21.32 9.09 -1.50
C TYR A 38 -20.32 9.88 -2.35
N LYS A 39 -20.47 11.21 -2.43
CA LYS A 39 -19.54 12.08 -3.18
C LYS A 39 -18.11 12.00 -2.62
N HIS A 40 -17.95 12.06 -1.30
CA HIS A 40 -16.63 12.01 -0.66
C HIS A 40 -16.01 10.62 -0.73
N LEU A 41 -16.84 9.58 -0.61
CA LEU A 41 -16.41 8.20 -0.78
C LEU A 41 -15.92 7.92 -2.22
N PHE A 42 -16.57 8.51 -3.22
CA PHE A 42 -16.13 8.43 -4.62
C PHE A 42 -14.80 9.14 -4.85
N PHE A 43 -14.59 10.34 -4.29
CA PHE A 43 -13.28 11.00 -4.36
C PHE A 43 -12.18 10.17 -3.72
N LEU A 44 -12.46 9.57 -2.57
CA LEU A 44 -11.53 8.68 -1.90
C LEU A 44 -11.20 7.48 -2.77
N PHE A 45 -12.21 6.89 -3.43
CA PHE A 45 -12.03 5.77 -4.34
C PHE A 45 -11.07 6.09 -5.49
N ILE A 46 -11.33 7.17 -6.24
CA ILE A 46 -10.54 7.51 -7.43
C ILE A 46 -9.10 7.93 -7.09
N VAL A 47 -8.89 8.61 -5.95
CA VAL A 47 -7.54 9.03 -5.51
C VAL A 47 -6.68 7.83 -5.11
N VAL A 48 -7.25 6.90 -4.35
CA VAL A 48 -6.54 5.68 -3.95
C VAL A 48 -6.29 4.78 -5.16
N LEU A 49 -7.26 4.66 -6.08
CA LEU A 49 -7.09 3.92 -7.32
C LEU A 49 -5.94 4.51 -8.16
N ALA A 50 -5.88 5.83 -8.34
CA ALA A 50 -4.79 6.48 -9.07
C ALA A 50 -3.42 6.17 -8.46
N ALA A 51 -3.31 6.18 -7.13
CA ALA A 51 -2.07 5.84 -6.43
C ALA A 51 -1.68 4.35 -6.52
N ALA A 52 -2.64 3.44 -6.73
CA ALA A 52 -2.39 2.01 -6.83
C ALA A 52 -1.88 1.60 -8.22
N LEU A 53 -2.36 2.23 -9.30
CA LEU A 53 -2.08 1.82 -10.68
C LEU A 53 -0.59 1.82 -11.07
N PRO A 54 0.25 2.82 -10.73
CA PRO A 54 1.68 2.79 -11.06
C PRO A 54 2.44 1.63 -10.44
N ILE A 55 1.97 1.15 -9.28
CA ILE A 55 2.61 0.06 -8.53
C ILE A 55 2.27 -1.28 -9.20
N SER A 56 0.99 -1.52 -9.45
CA SER A 56 0.52 -2.81 -9.96
C SER A 56 0.75 -3.00 -11.47
N SER A 57 0.74 -1.91 -12.25
CA SER A 57 1.01 -1.99 -13.70
C SER A 57 2.44 -2.34 -14.05
N LEU A 58 3.40 -2.20 -13.13
CA LEU A 58 4.81 -2.49 -13.39
C LEU A 58 5.08 -3.97 -13.67
N PHE A 59 4.44 -4.85 -12.90
CA PHE A 59 4.79 -6.27 -12.82
C PHE A 59 4.84 -6.98 -14.18
N PRO A 60 3.87 -6.81 -15.09
CA PRO A 60 3.88 -7.53 -16.36
C PRO A 60 5.03 -7.17 -17.30
N PHE A 61 5.56 -5.94 -17.23
CA PHE A 61 6.52 -5.44 -18.24
C PHE A 61 7.91 -5.14 -17.69
N LEU A 62 8.13 -5.17 -16.37
CA LEU A 62 9.42 -4.82 -15.77
C LEU A 62 10.59 -5.64 -16.32
N TYR A 63 10.43 -6.95 -16.48
CA TYR A 63 11.47 -7.82 -17.04
C TYR A 63 11.91 -7.34 -18.42
N PHE A 64 10.94 -7.10 -19.31
CA PHE A 64 11.18 -6.64 -20.68
C PHE A 64 11.84 -5.26 -20.68
N MET A 65 11.40 -4.35 -19.80
CA MET A 65 11.99 -3.01 -19.69
C MET A 65 13.47 -3.05 -19.34
N ILE A 66 13.86 -3.90 -18.39
CA ILE A 66 15.27 -4.08 -18.04
C ILE A 66 16.06 -4.74 -19.16
N ARG A 67 15.47 -5.73 -19.85
CA ARG A 67 16.09 -6.38 -21.01
C ARG A 67 16.38 -5.37 -22.12
N ASP A 68 15.43 -4.51 -22.42
CA ASP A 68 15.52 -3.52 -23.50
C ASP A 68 16.45 -2.34 -23.15
N PHE A 69 16.76 -2.13 -21.86
CA PHE A 69 17.82 -1.20 -21.44
C PHE A 69 19.23 -1.71 -21.70
N HIS A 70 19.40 -2.99 -22.02
CA HIS A 70 20.69 -3.62 -22.30
C HIS A 70 21.75 -3.40 -21.19
N ILE A 71 21.30 -3.27 -19.94
CA ILE A 71 22.17 -3.05 -18.77
C ILE A 71 22.72 -4.37 -18.19
N ALA A 72 21.97 -5.45 -18.34
CA ALA A 72 22.38 -6.78 -17.89
C ALA A 72 23.25 -7.45 -18.95
N GLU A 73 24.48 -7.84 -18.58
CA GLU A 73 25.39 -8.57 -19.48
C GLU A 73 24.85 -9.96 -19.85
N ARG A 74 24.06 -10.55 -18.95
CA ARG A 74 23.48 -11.89 -19.08
C ARG A 74 21.99 -11.86 -18.77
N GLU A 75 21.22 -12.72 -19.43
CA GLU A 75 19.76 -12.82 -19.19
C GLU A 75 19.43 -13.18 -17.73
N GLU A 76 20.33 -13.92 -17.07
CA GLU A 76 20.21 -14.30 -15.67
C GLU A 76 20.28 -13.11 -14.72
N ASP A 77 20.91 -12.00 -15.13
CA ASP A 77 21.09 -10.81 -14.29
C ASP A 77 19.92 -9.81 -14.40
N ILE A 78 18.97 -10.04 -15.32
CA ILE A 78 17.81 -9.15 -15.52
C ILE A 78 16.99 -9.01 -14.23
N GLY A 79 16.80 -10.11 -13.50
CA GLY A 79 16.03 -10.11 -12.25
C GLY A 79 16.63 -9.22 -11.15
N TYR A 80 17.96 -9.17 -11.04
CA TYR A 80 18.69 -8.34 -10.09
C TYR A 80 18.36 -6.86 -10.33
N TYR A 81 18.51 -6.38 -11.57
CA TYR A 81 18.19 -4.99 -11.93
C TYR A 81 16.69 -4.68 -11.83
N ALA A 82 15.82 -5.61 -12.22
CA ALA A 82 14.37 -5.46 -12.04
C ALA A 82 14.01 -5.23 -10.57
N GLY A 83 14.59 -6.01 -9.66
CA GLY A 83 14.37 -5.87 -8.22
C GLY A 83 14.73 -4.47 -7.68
N TYR A 84 15.78 -3.82 -8.20
CA TYR A 84 16.11 -2.43 -7.82
C TYR A 84 15.07 -1.43 -8.32
N VAL A 85 14.57 -1.57 -9.54
CA VAL A 85 13.51 -0.69 -10.07
C VAL A 85 12.18 -0.92 -9.34
N GLY A 86 11.84 -2.18 -9.03
CA GLY A 86 10.65 -2.55 -8.26
C GLY A 86 10.70 -2.01 -6.83
N SER A 87 11.86 -2.04 -6.18
CA SER A 87 12.05 -1.56 -4.81
C SER A 87 12.15 -0.03 -4.70
N ALA A 88 12.66 0.67 -5.71
CA ALA A 88 12.91 2.12 -5.67
C ALA A 88 11.68 2.94 -5.22
N PHE A 89 10.49 2.62 -5.74
CA PHE A 89 9.25 3.29 -5.35
C PHE A 89 8.92 3.08 -3.86
N MET A 90 8.98 1.83 -3.40
CA MET A 90 8.64 1.48 -2.02
C MET A 90 9.66 2.04 -1.03
N PHE A 91 10.94 2.02 -1.40
CA PHE A 91 12.02 2.61 -0.64
C PHE A 91 11.84 4.13 -0.49
N GLY A 92 11.60 4.83 -1.61
CA GLY A 92 11.31 6.27 -1.59
C GLY A 92 10.13 6.61 -0.69
N ARG A 93 9.05 5.83 -0.78
CA ARG A 93 7.85 5.99 0.06
C ARG A 93 8.13 5.72 1.54
N ALA A 94 8.92 4.71 1.87
CA ALA A 94 9.26 4.37 3.26
C ALA A 94 10.03 5.51 3.95
N LEU A 95 10.92 6.21 3.21
CA LEU A 95 11.68 7.34 3.74
C LEU A 95 10.81 8.57 4.05
N THR A 96 9.74 8.78 3.28
CA THR A 96 8.96 10.03 3.35
C THR A 96 7.53 9.86 3.86
N SER A 97 7.04 8.64 4.09
CA SER A 97 5.64 8.41 4.49
C SER A 97 5.24 9.11 5.78
N VAL A 98 6.14 9.13 6.78
CA VAL A 98 5.93 9.82 8.05
C VAL A 98 5.97 11.34 7.83
N LEU A 99 6.90 11.83 7.02
CA LEU A 99 7.02 13.25 6.67
C LEU A 99 5.73 13.78 6.04
N TRP A 100 5.16 13.04 5.09
CA TRP A 100 3.90 13.44 4.44
C TRP A 100 2.69 13.41 5.37
N GLY A 101 2.67 12.51 6.36
CA GLY A 101 1.66 12.54 7.42
C GLY A 101 1.73 13.83 8.24
N MET A 102 2.92 14.17 8.73
CA MET A 102 3.16 15.41 9.50
C MET A 102 2.84 16.67 8.68
N ILE A 103 3.22 16.69 7.39
CA ILE A 103 2.91 17.79 6.48
C ILE A 103 1.40 17.90 6.29
N ALA A 104 0.67 16.78 6.13
CA ALA A 104 -0.78 16.80 5.97
C ALA A 104 -1.51 17.28 7.23
N ASP A 105 -0.99 16.96 8.41
CA ASP A 105 -1.54 17.44 9.67
C ASP A 105 -1.27 18.94 9.90
N ARG A 106 -0.17 19.47 9.35
CA ARG A 106 0.18 20.90 9.48
C ARG A 106 -0.46 21.79 8.42
N TYR A 107 -0.46 21.36 7.16
CA TYR A 107 -0.88 22.17 6.01
C TYR A 107 -2.24 21.78 5.45
N GLY A 108 -2.79 20.64 5.88
CA GLY A 108 -4.07 20.12 5.42
C GLY A 108 -3.92 18.94 4.47
N ARG A 109 -4.99 18.17 4.35
CA ARG A 109 -4.99 16.88 3.65
C ARG A 109 -5.12 17.13 2.15
N LYS A 110 -5.92 18.12 1.76
CA LYS A 110 -6.17 18.45 0.35
C LYS A 110 -4.89 18.90 -0.38
N PRO A 111 -4.08 19.85 0.13
CA PRO A 111 -2.84 20.26 -0.55
C PRO A 111 -1.86 19.10 -0.76
N VAL A 112 -1.73 18.20 0.22
CA VAL A 112 -0.83 17.04 0.13
C VAL A 112 -1.32 16.04 -0.90
N ILE A 113 -2.62 15.77 -0.95
CA ILE A 113 -3.22 14.89 -1.97
C ILE A 113 -3.00 15.47 -3.38
N LEU A 114 -3.27 16.78 -3.56
CA LEU A 114 -3.07 17.47 -4.84
C LEU A 114 -1.61 17.41 -5.31
N PHE A 115 -0.67 17.72 -4.40
CA PHE A 115 0.76 17.64 -4.68
C PHE A 115 1.17 16.21 -5.07
N GLY A 116 0.67 15.21 -4.34
CA GLY A 116 0.92 13.80 -4.64
C GLY A 116 0.37 13.38 -6.00
N SER A 117 -0.84 13.81 -6.36
CA SER A 117 -1.43 13.52 -7.67
C SER A 117 -0.67 14.17 -8.82
N VAL A 118 -0.23 15.42 -8.68
CA VAL A 118 0.60 16.12 -9.69
C VAL A 118 1.96 15.43 -9.85
N THR A 119 2.60 15.07 -8.73
CA THR A 119 3.83 14.28 -8.71
C THR A 119 3.65 12.97 -9.48
N LEU A 120 2.52 12.29 -9.26
CA LEU A 120 2.18 11.05 -9.96
C LEU A 120 2.15 11.28 -11.47
N VAL A 121 1.43 12.29 -11.95
CA VAL A 121 1.36 12.61 -13.39
C VAL A 121 2.76 12.84 -13.97
N ILE A 122 3.60 13.63 -13.31
CA ILE A 122 4.93 13.98 -13.81
C ILE A 122 5.85 12.76 -13.82
N PHE A 123 6.09 12.13 -12.67
CA PHE A 123 7.11 11.10 -12.55
C PHE A 123 6.69 9.75 -13.14
N ASN A 124 5.39 9.43 -13.18
CA ASN A 124 4.91 8.23 -13.87
C ASN A 124 5.07 8.37 -15.39
N THR A 125 4.82 9.57 -15.95
CA THR A 125 5.06 9.84 -17.37
C THR A 125 6.56 9.79 -17.69
N LEU A 126 7.41 10.42 -16.85
CA LEU A 126 8.86 10.36 -17.01
C LEU A 126 9.40 8.93 -16.91
N PHE A 127 8.81 8.08 -16.06
CA PHE A 127 9.16 6.66 -16.00
C PHE A 127 8.85 5.95 -17.31
N GLY A 128 7.69 6.19 -17.93
CA GLY A 128 7.35 5.64 -19.25
C GLY A 128 8.25 6.14 -20.39
N LEU A 129 8.86 7.32 -20.22
CA LEU A 129 9.86 7.91 -21.15
C LEU A 129 11.29 7.47 -20.85
N SER A 130 11.52 6.60 -19.87
CA SER A 130 12.87 6.23 -19.49
C SER A 130 13.56 5.38 -20.57
N THR A 131 14.80 5.74 -20.90
CA THR A 131 15.63 5.05 -21.90
C THR A 131 16.81 4.31 -21.30
N ASN A 132 17.04 4.48 -20.00
CA ASN A 132 18.13 3.84 -19.29
C ASN A 132 17.72 3.46 -17.87
N PHE A 133 18.45 2.49 -17.31
CA PHE A 133 18.22 1.95 -15.99
C PHE A 133 18.18 3.02 -14.88
N TRP A 134 19.16 3.93 -14.87
CA TRP A 134 19.28 4.93 -13.81
C TRP A 134 18.14 5.95 -13.82
N MET A 135 17.63 6.30 -14.99
CA MET A 135 16.45 7.15 -15.17
C MET A 135 15.20 6.44 -14.64
N ALA A 136 15.05 5.14 -14.92
CA ALA A 136 13.93 4.34 -14.40
C ALA A 136 13.96 4.26 -12.86
N VAL A 137 15.12 3.98 -12.26
CA VAL A 137 15.30 3.96 -10.79
C VAL A 137 15.01 5.33 -10.19
N SER A 138 15.58 6.40 -10.75
CA SER A 138 15.46 7.76 -10.21
C SER A 138 14.03 8.27 -10.26
N THR A 139 13.34 8.10 -11.39
CA THR A 139 11.94 8.52 -11.55
C THR A 139 11.02 7.74 -10.61
N ARG A 140 11.26 6.44 -10.41
CA ARG A 140 10.50 5.62 -9.45
C ARG A 140 10.75 6.00 -8.01
N PHE A 141 12.01 6.24 -7.64
CA PHE A 141 12.36 6.71 -6.32
C PHE A 141 11.68 8.05 -6.02
N LEU A 142 11.81 9.03 -6.93
CA LEU A 142 11.16 10.35 -6.78
C LEU A 142 9.64 10.24 -6.73
N LEU A 143 9.03 9.40 -7.58
CA LEU A 143 7.61 9.12 -7.53
C LEU A 143 7.18 8.60 -6.15
N GLY A 144 7.92 7.61 -5.60
CA GLY A 144 7.65 7.06 -4.28
C GLY A 144 7.85 8.07 -3.14
N SER A 145 8.95 8.83 -3.19
CA SER A 145 9.31 9.82 -2.17
C SER A 145 8.37 11.01 -2.13
N LEU A 146 7.90 11.48 -3.27
CA LEU A 146 7.08 12.69 -3.36
C LEU A 146 5.56 12.38 -3.35
N SER A 147 5.15 11.14 -3.65
CA SER A 147 3.73 10.74 -3.65
C SER A 147 3.27 10.26 -2.27
N GLY A 148 3.01 11.20 -1.37
CA GLY A 148 2.50 10.96 -0.01
C GLY A 148 1.01 10.69 0.13
N ILE A 149 0.31 10.10 -0.86
CA ILE A 149 -1.18 10.07 -0.91
C ILE A 149 -1.81 9.14 0.14
N LEU A 150 -1.31 7.91 0.31
CA LEU A 150 -2.03 6.86 1.04
C LEU A 150 -2.26 7.14 2.53
N GLY A 151 -1.30 7.76 3.22
CA GLY A 151 -1.40 8.11 4.63
C GLY A 151 -2.49 9.18 4.88
N PRO A 152 -2.36 10.37 4.28
CA PRO A 152 -3.37 11.43 4.32
C PRO A 152 -4.76 10.97 3.88
N MET A 153 -4.86 10.08 2.87
CA MET A 153 -6.16 9.54 2.46
C MET A 153 -6.83 8.67 3.52
N ARG A 154 -6.08 7.91 4.33
CA ARG A 154 -6.63 7.15 5.46
C ARG A 154 -7.12 8.08 6.57
N ALA A 155 -6.34 9.13 6.88
CA ALA A 155 -6.76 10.15 7.83
C ALA A 155 -8.02 10.87 7.34
N TYR A 156 -8.02 11.32 6.09
CA TYR A 156 -9.14 11.96 5.43
C TYR A 156 -10.41 11.09 5.45
N ALA A 157 -10.30 9.78 5.18
CA ALA A 157 -11.42 8.84 5.28
C ALA A 157 -12.07 8.81 6.66
N SER A 158 -11.23 8.80 7.71
CA SER A 158 -11.70 8.79 9.09
C SER A 158 -12.29 10.13 9.52
N GLU A 159 -11.79 11.23 8.95
CA GLU A 159 -12.22 12.59 9.24
C GLU A 159 -13.44 13.03 8.46
N ILE A 160 -13.70 12.52 7.26
CA ILE A 160 -14.87 12.91 6.47
C ILE A 160 -16.11 12.10 6.86
N CYS A 161 -15.91 10.85 7.27
CA CYS A 161 -16.99 9.96 7.69
C CYS A 161 -17.42 10.22 9.14
N ARG A 162 -18.72 10.11 9.41
CA ARG A 162 -19.23 9.99 10.78
C ARG A 162 -18.70 8.71 11.42
N LYS A 163 -18.61 8.68 12.76
CA LYS A 163 -18.10 7.52 13.52
C LYS A 163 -18.72 6.18 13.09
N GLU A 164 -20.02 6.18 12.80
CA GLU A 164 -20.77 5.01 12.30
C GLU A 164 -20.30 4.49 10.94
N TYR A 165 -19.80 5.36 10.07
CA TYR A 165 -19.40 5.06 8.69
C TYR A 165 -17.87 5.07 8.47
N GLN A 166 -17.07 5.24 9.53
CA GLN A 166 -15.60 5.24 9.40
C GLN A 166 -15.07 3.91 8.86
N ALA A 167 -15.64 2.79 9.29
CA ALA A 167 -15.28 1.46 8.79
C ALA A 167 -15.54 1.34 7.28
N LEU A 168 -16.64 1.92 6.79
CA LEU A 168 -16.96 1.96 5.37
C LEU A 168 -15.96 2.83 4.58
N GLY A 169 -15.56 3.99 5.12
CA GLY A 169 -14.53 4.83 4.48
C GLY A 169 -13.20 4.07 4.32
N LEU A 170 -12.78 3.37 5.36
CA LEU A 170 -11.56 2.55 5.33
C LEU A 170 -11.69 1.33 4.40
N SER A 171 -12.88 0.70 4.32
CA SER A 171 -13.09 -0.42 3.39
C SER A 171 -12.98 0.00 1.94
N ILE A 172 -13.45 1.20 1.58
CA ILE A 172 -13.33 1.72 0.21
C ILE A 172 -11.87 1.92 -0.18
N ILE A 173 -10.97 2.33 0.73
CA ILE A 173 -9.54 2.39 0.45
C ILE A 173 -9.02 1.01 0.02
N SER A 174 -9.36 -0.03 0.79
CA SER A 174 -8.96 -1.41 0.49
C SER A 174 -9.58 -1.92 -0.82
N THR A 175 -10.85 -1.63 -1.09
CA THR A 175 -11.51 -2.00 -2.35
C THR A 175 -10.89 -1.30 -3.56
N SER A 176 -10.53 -0.01 -3.42
CA SER A 176 -9.87 0.76 -4.48
C SER A 176 -8.51 0.17 -4.82
N TRP A 177 -7.74 -0.21 -3.80
CA TRP A 177 -6.48 -0.93 -3.98
C TRP A 177 -6.69 -2.27 -4.70
N GLY A 178 -7.70 -3.05 -4.27
CA GLY A 178 -8.08 -4.31 -4.92
C GLY A 178 -8.42 -4.13 -6.40
N ILE A 179 -9.20 -3.11 -6.76
CA ILE A 179 -9.49 -2.78 -8.17
C ILE A 179 -8.22 -2.36 -8.92
N GLY A 180 -7.30 -1.64 -8.28
CA GLY A 180 -5.99 -1.31 -8.83
C GLY A 180 -5.14 -2.55 -9.15
N LEU A 181 -5.29 -3.65 -8.41
CA LEU A 181 -4.64 -4.93 -8.70
C LEU A 181 -5.27 -5.67 -9.89
N VAL A 182 -6.47 -5.30 -10.33
CA VAL A 182 -7.10 -5.81 -11.56
C VAL A 182 -6.68 -4.97 -12.75
N ILE A 183 -6.93 -3.66 -12.66
CA ILE A 183 -6.76 -2.73 -13.78
C ILE A 183 -5.27 -2.52 -14.09
N GLY A 184 -4.42 -2.43 -13.06
CA GLY A 184 -3.00 -2.16 -13.24
C GLY A 184 -2.28 -3.21 -14.10
N PRO A 185 -2.30 -4.50 -13.73
CA PRO A 185 -1.66 -5.55 -14.53
C PRO A 185 -2.29 -5.70 -15.93
N ALA A 186 -3.59 -5.45 -16.08
CA ALA A 186 -4.21 -5.43 -17.40
C ALA A 186 -3.64 -4.29 -18.28
N LEU A 187 -3.54 -3.07 -17.75
CA LEU A 187 -2.94 -1.94 -18.45
C LEU A 187 -1.46 -2.21 -18.79
N GLY A 188 -0.67 -2.62 -17.80
CA GLY A 188 0.75 -2.90 -17.98
C GLY A 188 1.01 -4.07 -18.94
N GLY A 189 0.19 -5.10 -18.89
CA GLY A 189 0.33 -6.28 -19.74
C GLY A 189 -0.04 -6.00 -21.17
N TYR A 190 -1.27 -5.55 -21.44
CA TYR A 190 -1.77 -5.40 -22.81
C TYR A 190 -1.16 -4.21 -23.55
N LEU A 191 -0.80 -3.12 -22.86
CA LEU A 191 -0.35 -1.89 -23.51
C LEU A 191 1.17 -1.71 -23.57
N ALA A 192 1.95 -2.56 -22.88
CA ALA A 192 3.40 -2.56 -23.04
C ALA A 192 3.81 -3.11 -24.42
N GLN A 193 4.88 -2.54 -24.98
CA GLN A 193 5.42 -2.85 -26.31
C GLN A 193 4.34 -2.77 -27.41
N PRO A 194 3.64 -1.63 -27.55
CA PRO A 194 2.49 -1.51 -28.45
C PRO A 194 2.87 -1.63 -29.94
N ALA A 195 4.09 -1.23 -30.32
CA ALA A 195 4.59 -1.38 -31.70
C ALA A 195 4.79 -2.86 -32.09
N GLU A 196 5.25 -3.69 -31.15
CA GLU A 196 5.41 -5.14 -31.37
C GLU A 196 4.05 -5.86 -31.39
N LYS A 197 3.13 -5.47 -30.49
CA LYS A 197 1.83 -6.15 -30.32
C LYS A 197 0.77 -5.73 -31.33
N TYR A 198 0.73 -4.46 -31.67
CA TYR A 198 -0.29 -3.87 -32.53
C TYR A 198 0.36 -3.11 -33.70
N PRO A 199 1.13 -3.79 -34.57
CA PRO A 199 1.90 -3.15 -35.64
C PRO A 199 1.01 -2.42 -36.67
N ASN A 200 -0.26 -2.82 -36.78
CA ASN A 200 -1.24 -2.16 -37.65
C ASN A 200 -1.66 -0.77 -37.13
N ILE A 201 -1.46 -0.48 -35.84
CA ILE A 201 -1.88 0.76 -35.17
C ILE A 201 -0.65 1.62 -34.82
N PHE A 202 0.43 0.99 -34.35
CA PHE A 202 1.65 1.66 -33.92
C PHE A 202 2.84 1.19 -34.76
N SER A 203 3.48 2.11 -35.47
CA SER A 203 4.73 1.82 -36.18
C SER A 203 5.93 1.81 -35.24
N GLU A 204 7.00 1.09 -35.59
CA GLU A 204 8.26 1.09 -34.85
C GLU A 204 8.93 2.47 -34.81
N GLU A 205 8.74 3.29 -35.85
CA GLU A 205 9.25 4.66 -35.90
C GLU A 205 8.41 5.66 -35.07
N SER A 206 7.25 5.24 -34.55
CA SER A 206 6.40 6.09 -33.74
C SER A 206 7.01 6.37 -32.36
N LEU A 207 6.45 7.37 -31.66
CA LEU A 207 6.79 7.65 -30.26
C LEU A 207 6.73 6.39 -29.37
N PHE A 208 5.75 5.52 -29.63
CA PHE A 208 5.54 4.30 -28.84
C PHE A 208 6.43 3.13 -29.26
N GLY A 209 7.05 3.17 -30.44
CA GLY A 209 8.15 2.27 -30.79
C GLY A 209 9.46 2.71 -30.13
N ARG A 210 9.73 4.02 -30.08
CA ARG A 210 10.89 4.58 -29.35
C ARG A 210 10.79 4.42 -27.83
N PHE A 211 9.58 4.48 -27.27
CA PHE A 211 9.31 4.31 -25.84
C PHE A 211 8.25 3.21 -25.61
N PRO A 212 8.65 1.92 -25.60
CA PRO A 212 7.72 0.79 -25.56
C PRO A 212 6.83 0.73 -24.31
N TYR A 213 7.24 1.39 -23.23
CA TYR A 213 6.56 1.38 -21.93
C TYR A 213 5.79 2.68 -21.64
N LEU A 214 5.78 3.63 -22.60
CA LEU A 214 5.13 4.93 -22.42
C LEU A 214 3.61 4.82 -22.37
N LEU A 215 3.00 4.01 -23.21
CA LEU A 215 1.54 3.93 -23.36
C LEU A 215 0.81 3.58 -22.04
N PRO A 216 1.16 2.50 -21.29
CA PRO A 216 0.50 2.22 -20.02
C PRO A 216 0.72 3.33 -18.99
N CYS A 217 1.94 3.89 -18.92
CA CYS A 217 2.25 5.00 -18.04
C CYS A 217 1.44 6.27 -18.37
N LEU A 218 1.31 6.59 -19.66
CA LEU A 218 0.59 7.77 -20.12
C LEU A 218 -0.91 7.68 -19.78
N LEU A 219 -1.55 6.54 -19.97
CA LEU A 219 -2.96 6.37 -19.61
C LEU A 219 -3.18 6.50 -18.10
N ILE A 220 -2.29 5.94 -17.29
CA ILE A 220 -2.35 6.09 -15.83
C ILE A 220 -2.14 7.56 -15.44
N SER A 221 -1.22 8.27 -16.10
CA SER A 221 -0.99 9.70 -15.88
C SER A 221 -2.19 10.57 -16.31
N ILE A 222 -2.87 10.25 -17.42
CA ILE A 222 -4.08 10.95 -17.86
C ILE A 222 -5.20 10.75 -16.83
N PHE A 223 -5.39 9.52 -16.35
CA PHE A 223 -6.34 9.24 -15.28
C PHE A 223 -5.99 10.02 -14.00
N ALA A 224 -4.73 10.00 -13.59
CA ALA A 224 -4.27 10.75 -12.42
C ALA A 224 -4.38 12.27 -12.59
N LEU A 225 -4.25 12.81 -13.80
CA LEU A 225 -4.49 14.21 -14.11
C LEU A 225 -5.97 14.58 -13.91
N GLY A 226 -6.88 13.73 -14.42
CA GLY A 226 -8.31 13.87 -14.15
C GLY A 226 -8.61 13.85 -12.65
N VAL A 227 -7.98 12.94 -11.90
CA VAL A 227 -8.08 12.88 -10.43
C VAL A 227 -7.53 14.15 -9.78
N ALA A 228 -6.36 14.65 -10.19
CA ALA A 228 -5.77 15.88 -9.65
C ALA A 228 -6.71 17.08 -9.84
N VAL A 229 -7.31 17.22 -11.04
CA VAL A 229 -8.31 18.24 -11.33
C VAL A 229 -9.52 18.07 -10.41
N LEU A 230 -10.06 16.86 -10.29
CA LEU A 230 -11.19 16.55 -9.41
C LEU A 230 -10.89 16.81 -7.92
N SER A 231 -9.67 16.56 -7.47
CA SER A 231 -9.21 16.82 -6.10
C SER A 231 -9.18 18.31 -5.75
N CYS A 232 -9.22 19.23 -6.73
CA CYS A 232 -9.36 20.66 -6.46
C CYS A 232 -10.70 21.00 -5.77
N TRP A 233 -11.74 20.17 -5.95
CA TRP A 233 -13.03 20.32 -5.28
C TRP A 233 -13.14 19.53 -3.97
N LEU A 234 -12.09 18.79 -3.58
CA LEU A 234 -12.06 18.12 -2.29
C LEU A 234 -12.19 19.15 -1.16
N PRO A 235 -13.08 18.97 -0.18
CA PRO A 235 -13.09 19.82 1.00
C PRO A 235 -11.85 19.55 1.86
N GLU A 236 -11.36 20.58 2.54
CA GLU A 236 -10.30 20.42 3.54
C GLU A 236 -10.92 20.02 4.88
N THR A 237 -10.30 19.06 5.56
CA THR A 237 -10.76 18.51 6.85
C THR A 237 -9.96 19.07 8.03
N LEU A 238 -8.85 19.77 7.79
CA LEU A 238 -8.03 20.35 8.85
C LEU A 238 -8.77 21.49 9.60
N HIS A 239 -8.67 21.45 10.94
CA HIS A 239 -9.18 22.49 11.82
C HIS A 239 -8.13 23.61 12.00
N ILE A 240 -8.45 24.81 11.54
CA ILE A 240 -7.60 26.00 11.67
C ILE A 240 -8.38 27.07 12.44
N HIS A 241 -8.03 27.29 13.71
CA HIS A 241 -8.67 28.27 14.59
C HIS A 241 -7.80 29.53 14.70
N THR A 242 -7.93 30.44 13.73
CA THR A 242 -7.09 31.65 13.62
C THR A 242 -7.27 32.66 14.76
N LYS A 243 -8.37 32.61 15.51
CA LYS A 243 -8.70 33.62 16.54
C LYS A 243 -8.08 33.38 17.92
N ASN A 244 -7.83 32.13 18.30
CA ASN A 244 -7.27 31.82 19.62
C ASN A 244 -5.76 32.03 19.68
N LYS A 245 -5.02 31.87 18.58
CA LYS A 245 -3.57 32.09 18.59
C LYS A 245 -3.17 33.51 19.03
N VAL A 246 -3.88 34.54 18.58
CA VAL A 246 -3.57 35.94 18.92
C VAL A 246 -4.06 36.33 20.32
N LEU A 247 -5.19 35.78 20.77
CA LEU A 247 -5.76 36.03 22.09
C LEU A 247 -5.06 35.22 23.19
N GLU A 248 -4.68 33.96 22.94
CA GLU A 248 -3.81 33.15 23.80
C GLU A 248 -2.41 33.77 23.87
N ASP A 249 -1.77 34.12 22.73
CA ASP A 249 -0.45 34.78 22.76
C ASP A 249 -0.48 36.14 23.50
N SER A 250 -1.61 36.86 23.48
CA SER A 250 -1.78 38.13 24.21
C SER A 250 -2.12 37.93 25.69
N TYR A 251 -2.93 36.93 26.04
CA TYR A 251 -3.25 36.58 27.43
C TYR A 251 -2.04 35.94 28.14
N ASP A 252 -1.33 35.02 27.48
CA ASP A 252 -0.09 34.40 27.99
C ASP A 252 1.02 35.45 28.19
N ALA A 253 1.10 36.46 27.31
CA ALA A 253 2.03 37.58 27.47
C ALA A 253 1.67 38.52 28.64
N LEU A 254 0.37 38.69 28.93
CA LEU A 254 -0.10 39.47 30.08
C LEU A 254 0.03 38.69 31.40
N GLU A 255 -0.28 37.38 31.41
CA GLU A 255 -0.10 36.49 32.58
C GLU A 255 1.38 36.32 32.95
N ALA A 256 2.29 36.23 31.97
CA ALA A 256 3.73 36.16 32.20
C ALA A 256 4.34 37.41 32.86
N THR A 257 3.63 38.54 32.87
CA THR A 257 4.05 39.77 33.57
C THR A 257 3.40 39.94 34.94
N ALA A 258 2.29 39.24 35.22
CA ALA A 258 1.52 39.36 36.45
C ALA A 258 1.82 38.24 37.47
N TYR A 259 2.25 37.07 37.01
CA TYR A 259 2.70 35.95 37.85
C TYR A 259 4.08 35.47 37.38
N GLY A 260 4.99 35.26 38.34
CA GLY A 260 6.31 34.67 38.08
C GLY A 260 6.23 33.32 37.37
N PRO A 261 7.37 32.75 36.92
CA PRO A 261 7.42 31.77 35.84
C PRO A 261 6.81 30.42 36.25
N SER A 262 5.52 30.27 36.04
CA SER A 262 4.83 28.98 36.00
C SER A 262 3.84 29.02 34.86
N GLU A 263 3.85 27.99 34.03
CA GLU A 263 2.96 27.76 32.87
C GLU A 263 3.43 28.27 31.49
N LYS A 264 4.63 27.86 31.08
CA LYS A 264 4.91 27.54 29.65
C LYS A 264 4.40 26.14 29.25
N GLY A 265 3.30 25.68 29.86
CA GLY A 265 2.97 24.25 29.96
C GLY A 265 2.22 23.66 28.75
N ASN A 266 1.40 24.41 28.02
CA ASN A 266 0.37 23.77 27.19
C ASN A 266 0.82 23.26 25.81
N MET A 267 1.75 23.92 25.11
CA MET A 267 2.30 23.38 23.85
C MET A 267 3.30 22.25 24.11
N GLN A 268 4.20 22.39 25.10
CA GLN A 268 5.12 21.33 25.51
C GLN A 268 4.37 20.09 26.03
N ASN A 269 3.29 20.26 26.81
CA ASN A 269 2.47 19.13 27.29
C ASN A 269 1.80 18.34 26.15
N SER A 270 1.48 18.95 25.01
CA SER A 270 0.80 18.27 23.89
C SER A 270 1.76 17.41 23.06
N GLU A 271 2.96 17.91 22.76
CA GLU A 271 4.03 17.15 22.10
C GLU A 271 4.60 16.08 23.04
N GLU A 272 4.80 16.38 24.33
CA GLU A 272 5.24 15.40 25.32
C GLU A 272 4.18 14.29 25.55
N ARG A 273 2.87 14.63 25.57
CA ARG A 273 1.79 13.61 25.60
C ARG A 273 1.78 12.74 24.36
N HIS A 274 1.94 13.33 23.17
CA HIS A 274 1.95 12.57 21.91
C HIS A 274 3.16 11.64 21.85
N GLN A 275 4.33 12.11 22.25
CA GLN A 275 5.56 11.33 22.32
C GLN A 275 5.48 10.21 23.37
N ALA A 276 4.89 10.49 24.54
CA ALA A 276 4.62 9.49 25.57
C ALA A 276 3.61 8.42 25.10
N SER A 277 2.59 8.80 24.32
CA SER A 277 1.62 7.88 23.72
C SER A 277 2.24 7.01 22.63
N LEU A 278 3.11 7.56 21.77
CA LEU A 278 3.87 6.73 20.81
C LEU A 278 4.79 5.74 21.52
N GLN A 279 5.44 6.18 22.60
CA GLN A 279 6.30 5.32 23.39
C GLN A 279 5.52 4.22 24.14
N SER A 280 4.29 4.49 24.59
CA SER A 280 3.43 3.46 25.19
C SER A 280 3.00 2.42 24.16
N LEU A 281 2.66 2.84 22.93
CA LEU A 281 2.29 1.94 21.84
C LEU A 281 3.45 1.04 21.41
N LEU A 282 4.67 1.57 21.32
CA LEU A 282 5.86 0.77 21.02
C LEU A 282 6.19 -0.26 22.11
N LYS A 283 5.74 -0.04 23.35
CA LYS A 283 5.87 -1.00 24.46
C LYS A 283 4.73 -2.01 24.52
N ASN A 284 3.65 -1.81 23.79
CA ASN A 284 2.51 -2.74 23.71
C ASN A 284 2.91 -3.98 22.90
N TRP A 285 3.29 -5.06 23.58
CA TRP A 285 3.79 -6.28 22.95
C TRP A 285 2.75 -6.99 22.04
N PRO A 286 1.47 -7.16 22.42
CA PRO A 286 0.43 -7.66 21.50
C PRO A 286 0.35 -6.88 20.18
N LEU A 287 0.44 -5.55 20.23
CA LEU A 287 0.48 -4.71 19.03
C LEU A 287 1.76 -4.96 18.22
N MET A 288 2.92 -4.84 18.86
CA MET A 288 4.21 -4.91 18.17
C MET A 288 4.49 -6.29 17.58
N SER A 289 4.18 -7.37 18.30
CA SER A 289 4.29 -8.74 17.78
C SER A 289 3.43 -8.92 16.53
N SER A 290 2.18 -8.43 16.53
CA SER A 290 1.31 -8.48 15.35
C SER A 290 1.82 -7.64 14.17
N ILE A 291 2.41 -6.46 14.42
CA ILE A 291 3.05 -5.63 13.39
C ILE A 291 4.26 -6.36 12.79
N ILE A 292 5.10 -6.99 13.60
CA ILE A 292 6.30 -7.70 13.12
C ILE A 292 5.90 -8.88 12.23
N VAL A 293 4.96 -9.72 12.67
CA VAL A 293 4.45 -10.85 11.85
C VAL A 293 3.84 -10.33 10.55
N TYR A 294 3.05 -9.26 10.62
CA TYR A 294 2.49 -8.61 9.43
C TYR A 294 3.58 -8.15 8.46
N CYS A 295 4.66 -7.55 8.94
CA CYS A 295 5.78 -7.11 8.10
C CYS A 295 6.49 -8.28 7.41
N VAL A 296 6.68 -9.42 8.08
CA VAL A 296 7.28 -10.62 7.48
C VAL A 296 6.41 -11.15 6.34
N PHE A 297 5.10 -11.25 6.52
CA PHE A 297 4.20 -11.67 5.44
C PHE A 297 4.11 -10.66 4.30
N GLN A 298 4.21 -9.35 4.59
CA GLN A 298 4.20 -8.31 3.55
C GLN A 298 5.52 -8.27 2.76
N LEU A 299 6.64 -8.61 3.39
CA LEU A 299 7.91 -8.87 2.70
C LEU A 299 7.78 -10.06 1.76
N HIS A 300 7.26 -11.18 2.27
CA HIS A 300 7.05 -12.40 1.48
C HIS A 300 6.09 -12.15 0.29
N ASP A 301 4.94 -11.51 0.52
CA ASP A 301 3.96 -11.21 -0.51
C ASP A 301 4.52 -10.33 -1.63
N MET A 302 5.30 -9.31 -1.27
CA MET A 302 5.96 -8.45 -2.24
C MET A 302 7.08 -9.18 -3.00
N ALA A 303 7.89 -9.98 -2.30
CA ALA A 303 8.93 -10.80 -2.94
C ALA A 303 8.32 -11.83 -3.90
N TYR A 304 7.24 -12.50 -3.51
CA TYR A 304 6.47 -13.40 -4.39
C TYR A 304 5.95 -12.67 -5.63
N SER A 305 5.33 -11.50 -5.49
CA SER A 305 4.77 -10.74 -6.62
C SER A 305 5.84 -10.36 -7.64
N GLU A 306 7.00 -9.93 -7.17
CA GLU A 306 8.16 -9.63 -8.01
C GLU A 306 8.69 -10.91 -8.69
N ILE A 307 8.99 -11.94 -7.90
CA ILE A 307 9.53 -13.21 -8.38
C ILE A 307 8.61 -13.86 -9.39
N PHE A 308 7.31 -13.95 -9.10
CA PHE A 308 6.33 -14.57 -9.98
C PHE A 308 6.34 -13.93 -11.36
N SER A 309 6.40 -12.59 -11.39
CA SER A 309 6.40 -11.83 -12.65
C SER A 309 7.70 -12.05 -13.43
N LEU A 310 8.85 -12.03 -12.76
CA LEU A 310 10.15 -12.31 -13.40
C LEU A 310 10.27 -13.77 -13.88
N TRP A 311 9.83 -14.72 -13.05
CA TRP A 311 9.85 -16.15 -13.34
C TRP A 311 8.92 -16.52 -14.49
N ALA A 312 7.70 -15.99 -14.50
CA ALA A 312 6.73 -16.24 -15.57
C ALA A 312 7.28 -15.80 -16.93
N VAL A 313 7.91 -14.62 -17.01
CA VAL A 313 8.50 -14.11 -18.25
C VAL A 313 9.76 -14.88 -18.66
N SER A 314 10.55 -15.33 -17.67
CA SER A 314 11.87 -15.89 -17.96
C SER A 314 11.83 -17.11 -18.90
N PRO A 315 12.86 -17.29 -19.73
CA PRO A 315 12.95 -18.42 -20.66
C PRO A 315 12.79 -19.80 -20.00
N ARG A 316 12.13 -20.73 -20.68
CA ARG A 316 12.00 -22.13 -20.21
C ARG A 316 13.33 -22.84 -19.92
N LYS A 317 14.43 -22.46 -20.58
CA LYS A 317 15.79 -22.97 -20.27
C LYS A 317 16.26 -22.68 -18.84
N PHE A 318 15.64 -21.70 -18.18
CA PHE A 318 15.89 -21.34 -16.78
C PHE A 318 14.74 -21.75 -15.84
N GLY A 319 13.83 -22.64 -16.27
CA GLY A 319 12.69 -23.08 -15.48
C GLY A 319 11.51 -22.10 -15.42
N GLY A 320 11.53 -21.04 -16.24
CA GLY A 320 10.42 -20.09 -16.38
C GLY A 320 9.32 -20.55 -17.36
N LEU A 321 8.36 -19.68 -17.65
CA LEU A 321 7.22 -20.00 -18.52
C LEU A 321 7.33 -19.42 -19.95
N SER A 322 8.28 -18.52 -20.20
CA SER A 322 8.40 -17.73 -21.43
C SER A 322 7.14 -16.92 -21.75
N TYR A 323 6.46 -16.40 -20.74
CA TYR A 323 5.24 -15.60 -20.91
C TYR A 323 5.55 -14.22 -21.50
N SER A 324 4.64 -13.74 -22.34
CA SER A 324 4.63 -12.35 -22.78
C SER A 324 4.13 -11.42 -21.67
N THR A 325 4.29 -10.11 -21.86
CA THR A 325 3.68 -9.11 -20.99
C THR A 325 2.16 -9.26 -20.88
N ALA A 326 1.47 -9.70 -21.95
CA ALA A 326 0.02 -9.91 -21.92
C ALA A 326 -0.37 -11.09 -21.04
N ASP A 327 0.34 -12.22 -21.15
CA ASP A 327 0.03 -13.44 -20.38
C ASP A 327 0.19 -13.20 -18.87
N VAL A 328 1.25 -12.49 -18.46
CA VAL A 328 1.44 -12.11 -17.05
C VAL A 328 0.34 -11.14 -16.59
N GLY A 329 0.01 -10.15 -17.42
CA GLY A 329 -1.06 -9.20 -17.14
C GLY A 329 -2.41 -9.89 -16.96
N GLU A 330 -2.71 -10.89 -17.79
CA GLU A 330 -3.94 -11.68 -17.71
C GLU A 330 -4.01 -12.49 -16.41
N VAL A 331 -2.97 -13.26 -16.08
CA VAL A 331 -2.94 -14.07 -14.84
C VAL A 331 -3.11 -13.20 -13.60
N LEU A 332 -2.41 -12.06 -13.54
CA LEU A 332 -2.51 -11.13 -12.42
C LEU A 332 -3.87 -10.42 -12.36
N ALA A 333 -4.44 -10.02 -13.49
CA ALA A 333 -5.76 -9.38 -13.54
C ALA A 333 -6.89 -10.34 -13.12
N ILE A 334 -6.87 -11.58 -13.61
CA ILE A 334 -7.83 -12.63 -13.20
C ILE A 334 -7.71 -12.89 -11.70
N SER A 335 -6.47 -13.02 -11.21
CA SER A 335 -6.21 -13.23 -9.78
C SER A 335 -6.70 -12.05 -8.93
N GLY A 336 -6.47 -10.81 -9.38
CA GLY A 336 -6.98 -9.60 -8.73
C GLY A 336 -8.50 -9.56 -8.68
N PHE A 337 -9.18 -9.98 -9.75
CA PHE A 337 -10.65 -10.00 -9.81
C PHE A 337 -11.22 -11.05 -8.86
N GLY A 338 -10.68 -12.28 -8.89
CA GLY A 338 -11.07 -13.33 -7.95
C GLY A 338 -10.78 -12.97 -6.50
N LEU A 339 -9.66 -12.27 -6.24
CA LEU A 339 -9.33 -11.73 -4.92
C LEU A 339 -10.38 -10.72 -4.45
N LEU A 340 -10.83 -9.81 -5.32
CA LEU A 340 -11.86 -8.83 -4.97
C LEU A 340 -13.19 -9.51 -4.61
N LEU A 341 -13.60 -10.53 -5.37
CA LEU A 341 -14.80 -11.33 -5.05
C LEU A 341 -14.64 -12.06 -3.72
N PHE A 342 -13.48 -12.68 -3.47
CA PHE A 342 -13.21 -13.35 -2.21
C PHE A 342 -13.30 -12.38 -1.03
N GLN A 343 -12.68 -11.19 -1.14
CA GLN A 343 -12.67 -10.20 -0.06
C GLN A 343 -14.07 -9.66 0.27
N LEU A 344 -14.92 -9.46 -0.74
CA LEU A 344 -16.26 -8.91 -0.54
C LEU A 344 -17.25 -9.95 0.01
N PHE A 345 -17.17 -11.20 -0.44
CA PHE A 345 -18.23 -12.20 -0.16
C PHE A 345 -17.78 -13.33 0.76
N LEU A 346 -16.56 -13.84 0.61
CA LEU A 346 -16.10 -15.05 1.29
C LEU A 346 -15.30 -14.76 2.56
N TYR A 347 -14.44 -13.74 2.55
CA TYR A 347 -13.61 -13.41 3.70
C TYR A 347 -14.40 -13.15 4.99
N PRO A 348 -15.51 -12.38 4.99
CA PRO A 348 -16.30 -12.17 6.21
C PRO A 348 -16.86 -13.47 6.81
N LEU A 349 -17.18 -14.45 5.95
CA LEU A 349 -17.62 -15.78 6.40
C LEU A 349 -16.45 -16.52 7.04
N VAL A 350 -15.29 -16.57 6.37
CA VAL A 350 -14.07 -17.22 6.87
C VAL A 350 -13.64 -16.63 8.22
N GLU A 351 -13.63 -15.31 8.36
CA GLU A 351 -13.27 -14.64 9.62
C GLU A 351 -14.26 -14.99 10.74
N ARG A 352 -15.56 -15.01 10.45
CA ARG A 352 -16.59 -15.37 11.45
C ARG A 352 -16.45 -16.80 11.95
N PHE A 353 -16.06 -17.74 11.08
CA PHE A 353 -15.91 -19.14 11.45
C PHE A 353 -14.59 -19.46 12.16
N PHE A 354 -13.46 -18.94 11.67
CA PHE A 354 -12.14 -19.33 12.14
C PHE A 354 -11.47 -18.27 13.04
N GLY A 355 -11.87 -17.00 12.94
CA GLY A 355 -11.20 -15.89 13.59
C GLY A 355 -9.87 -15.51 12.93
N PRO A 356 -9.33 -14.30 13.22
CA PRO A 356 -8.20 -13.72 12.48
C PRO A 356 -6.89 -14.52 12.59
N ILE A 357 -6.62 -15.12 13.76
CA ILE A 357 -5.38 -15.86 14.02
C ILE A 357 -5.38 -17.20 13.27
N MET A 358 -6.47 -17.96 13.38
CA MET A 358 -6.56 -19.27 12.72
C MET A 358 -6.61 -19.12 11.19
N THR A 359 -7.34 -18.12 10.68
CA THR A 359 -7.32 -17.79 9.24
C THR A 359 -5.91 -17.50 8.75
N SER A 360 -5.11 -16.76 9.52
CA SER A 360 -3.71 -16.48 9.17
C SER A 360 -2.84 -17.74 9.19
N ARG A 361 -3.01 -18.62 10.19
CA ARG A 361 -2.28 -19.89 10.28
C ARG A 361 -2.59 -20.84 9.13
N ILE A 362 -3.88 -21.04 8.83
CA ILE A 362 -4.33 -21.87 7.72
C ILE A 362 -3.81 -21.29 6.40
N GLY A 363 -3.93 -19.97 6.23
CA GLY A 363 -3.42 -19.26 5.05
C GLY A 363 -1.94 -19.52 4.78
N ALA A 364 -1.12 -19.39 5.83
CA ALA A 364 0.32 -19.59 5.72
C ALA A 364 0.69 -21.07 5.52
N ALA A 365 0.03 -21.98 6.24
CA ALA A 365 0.27 -23.42 6.09
C ALA A 365 -0.10 -23.95 4.69
N LEU A 366 -1.17 -23.45 4.08
CA LEU A 366 -1.58 -23.82 2.71
C LEU A 366 -0.73 -23.14 1.63
N SER A 367 -0.13 -21.98 1.92
CA SER A 367 0.75 -21.30 0.96
C SER A 367 2.04 -22.08 0.70
N ILE A 368 2.55 -22.83 1.67
CA ILE A 368 3.79 -23.61 1.56
C ILE A 368 3.74 -24.71 0.48
N PRO A 369 2.79 -25.67 0.53
CA PRO A 369 2.68 -26.69 -0.51
C PRO A 369 2.29 -26.06 -1.86
N LEU A 370 1.50 -24.98 -1.85
CA LEU A 370 1.14 -24.26 -3.07
C LEU A 370 2.38 -23.70 -3.78
N LEU A 371 3.24 -22.94 -3.10
CA LEU A 371 4.48 -22.41 -3.67
C LEU A 371 5.44 -23.52 -4.09
N SER A 372 5.51 -24.62 -3.33
CA SER A 372 6.31 -25.79 -3.69
C SER A 372 5.87 -26.43 -5.01
N SER A 373 4.62 -26.22 -5.43
CA SER A 373 4.08 -26.79 -6.68
C SER A 373 4.49 -26.02 -7.94
N TYR A 374 4.94 -24.76 -7.84
CA TYR A 374 5.19 -23.88 -9.00
C TYR A 374 6.23 -24.44 -9.99
N PRO A 375 7.41 -24.95 -9.55
CA PRO A 375 8.36 -25.60 -10.46
C PRO A 375 7.73 -26.78 -11.23
N PHE A 376 6.88 -27.56 -10.58
CA PHE A 376 6.19 -28.68 -11.22
C PHE A 376 5.13 -28.20 -12.22
N ILE A 377 4.38 -27.13 -11.89
CA ILE A 377 3.43 -26.51 -12.83
C ILE A 377 4.16 -26.01 -14.08
N ALA A 378 5.38 -25.49 -13.97
CA ALA A 378 6.16 -25.02 -15.13
C ALA A 378 6.55 -26.11 -16.13
N THR A 379 6.55 -27.39 -15.73
CA THR A 379 6.78 -28.51 -16.65
C THR A 379 5.61 -28.75 -17.61
N LEU A 380 4.44 -28.18 -17.31
CA LEU A 380 3.25 -28.29 -18.14
C LEU A 380 3.30 -27.33 -19.34
N SER A 381 2.40 -27.55 -20.29
CA SER A 381 2.27 -26.72 -21.50
C SER A 381 0.81 -26.61 -21.95
N GLY A 382 0.52 -25.59 -22.76
CA GLY A 382 -0.82 -25.34 -23.29
C GLY A 382 -1.85 -25.01 -22.21
N LEU A 383 -3.07 -25.53 -22.39
CA LEU A 383 -4.22 -25.20 -21.56
C LEU A 383 -4.06 -25.63 -20.09
N SER A 384 -3.43 -26.77 -19.83
CA SER A 384 -3.23 -27.26 -18.45
C SER A 384 -2.35 -26.33 -17.64
N LEU A 385 -1.28 -25.79 -18.24
CA LEU A 385 -0.42 -24.77 -17.63
C LEU A 385 -1.23 -23.51 -17.33
N ALA A 386 -1.97 -22.98 -18.31
CA ALA A 386 -2.74 -21.75 -18.14
C ALA A 386 -3.77 -21.86 -17.01
N LEU A 387 -4.51 -22.97 -16.94
CA LEU A 387 -5.50 -23.21 -15.88
C LEU A 387 -4.84 -23.37 -14.51
N LEU A 388 -3.80 -24.21 -14.40
CA LEU A 388 -3.16 -24.48 -13.11
C LEU A 388 -2.43 -23.25 -12.57
N ILE A 389 -1.74 -22.48 -13.42
CA ILE A 389 -1.05 -21.27 -12.97
C ILE A 389 -2.02 -20.17 -12.59
N GLY A 390 -3.13 -20.02 -13.33
CA GLY A 390 -4.19 -19.08 -12.99
C GLY A 390 -4.82 -19.41 -11.64
N CYS A 391 -5.19 -20.68 -11.42
CA CYS A 391 -5.70 -21.16 -10.15
C CYS A 391 -4.70 -21.01 -9.01
N ALA A 392 -3.43 -21.34 -9.24
CA ALA A 392 -2.37 -21.24 -8.24
C ALA A 392 -2.07 -19.79 -7.86
N SER A 393 -2.07 -18.87 -8.82
CA SER A 393 -1.88 -17.44 -8.59
C SER A 393 -3.07 -16.85 -7.83
N LEU A 394 -4.31 -17.17 -8.22
CA LEU A 394 -5.52 -16.76 -7.51
C LEU A 394 -5.51 -17.26 -6.07
N LEU A 395 -5.26 -18.57 -5.87
CA LEU A 395 -5.23 -19.16 -4.55
C LEU A 395 -4.15 -18.52 -3.68
N LYS A 396 -2.95 -18.27 -4.21
CA LYS A 396 -1.88 -17.62 -3.44
C LYS A 396 -2.26 -16.21 -3.01
N ASN A 397 -2.88 -15.43 -3.89
CA ASN A 397 -3.36 -14.08 -3.58
C ASN A 397 -4.45 -14.10 -2.50
N VAL A 398 -5.40 -15.03 -2.59
CA VAL A 398 -6.46 -15.21 -1.58
C VAL A 398 -5.88 -15.57 -0.21
N LEU A 399 -4.92 -16.49 -0.16
CA LEU A 399 -4.25 -16.88 1.09
C LEU A 399 -3.46 -15.70 1.67
N ALA A 400 -2.69 -14.97 0.85
CA ALA A 400 -1.93 -13.79 1.27
C ALA A 400 -2.82 -12.69 1.86
N VAL A 401 -3.93 -12.36 1.19
CA VAL A 401 -4.86 -11.35 1.69
C VAL A 401 -5.58 -11.80 2.96
N SER A 402 -5.88 -13.09 3.09
CA SER A 402 -6.48 -13.64 4.30
C SER A 402 -5.57 -13.47 5.52
N ILE A 403 -4.27 -13.77 5.36
CA ILE A 403 -3.25 -13.59 6.41
C ILE A 403 -3.13 -12.11 6.78
N THR A 404 -2.96 -11.25 5.77
CA THR A 404 -2.68 -9.83 6.01
C THR A 404 -3.88 -9.09 6.59
N THR A 405 -5.10 -9.42 6.17
CA THR A 405 -6.33 -8.86 6.76
C THR A 405 -6.52 -9.35 8.19
N GLY A 406 -6.27 -10.64 8.48
CA GLY A 406 -6.37 -11.20 9.83
C GLY A 406 -5.41 -10.53 10.82
N LEU A 407 -4.15 -10.35 10.42
CA LEU A 407 -3.15 -9.66 11.24
C LEU A 407 -3.47 -8.17 11.42
N PHE A 408 -3.96 -7.49 10.39
CA PHE A 408 -4.38 -6.09 10.50
C PHE A 408 -5.55 -5.90 11.47
N LEU A 409 -6.51 -6.84 11.50
CA LEU A 409 -7.59 -6.84 12.48
C LEU A 409 -7.05 -7.04 13.90
N LEU A 410 -6.06 -7.91 14.09
CA LEU A 410 -5.43 -8.14 15.39
C LEU A 410 -4.73 -6.88 15.92
N GLN A 411 -4.03 -6.13 15.07
CA GLN A 411 -3.43 -4.84 15.41
C GLN A 411 -4.46 -3.85 15.95
N ASN A 412 -5.61 -3.72 15.26
CA ASN A 412 -6.67 -2.80 15.67
C ASN A 412 -7.41 -3.25 16.95
N ARG A 413 -7.38 -4.54 17.28
CA ARG A 413 -7.91 -5.09 18.56
C ARG A 413 -6.93 -4.92 19.72
N ALA A 414 -5.63 -4.80 19.45
CA ALA A 414 -4.59 -4.64 20.48
C ALA A 414 -4.53 -3.22 21.08
N VAL A 415 -5.30 -2.26 20.54
CA VAL A 415 -5.27 -0.86 20.95
C VAL A 415 -6.68 -0.28 21.08
N SER A 416 -6.81 0.75 21.92
CA SER A 416 -8.05 1.49 22.07
C SER A 416 -8.41 2.25 20.79
N GLN A 417 -9.70 2.57 20.60
CA GLN A 417 -10.16 3.22 19.37
C GLN A 417 -9.45 4.55 19.07
N GLY A 418 -9.09 5.33 20.09
CA GLY A 418 -8.37 6.60 19.93
C GLY A 418 -6.91 6.44 19.48
N GLU A 419 -6.30 5.28 19.73
CA GLU A 419 -4.89 5.02 19.44
C GLU A 419 -4.69 4.26 18.10
N ARG A 420 -5.77 3.75 17.49
CA ARG A 420 -5.73 3.00 16.22
C ARG A 420 -5.05 3.77 15.09
N GLY A 421 -5.24 5.10 15.02
CA GLY A 421 -4.60 5.93 14.01
C GLY A 421 -3.08 5.88 14.08
N ALA A 422 -2.53 6.10 15.28
CA ALA A 422 -1.08 6.04 15.53
C ALA A 422 -0.52 4.62 15.33
N ALA A 423 -1.21 3.60 15.84
CA ALA A 423 -0.83 2.20 15.65
C ALA A 423 -0.78 1.79 14.16
N ASN A 424 -1.80 2.19 13.38
CA ASN A 424 -1.84 1.96 11.93
C ASN A 424 -0.75 2.76 11.19
N GLY A 425 -0.37 3.93 11.68
CA GLY A 425 0.76 4.72 11.16
C GLY A 425 2.12 4.02 11.36
N ILE A 426 2.36 3.48 12.56
CA ILE A 426 3.56 2.66 12.86
C ILE A 426 3.58 1.42 11.95
N SER A 427 2.48 0.68 11.90
CA SER A 427 2.33 -0.52 11.07
C SER A 427 2.58 -0.23 9.58
N LEU A 428 2.04 0.86 9.04
CA LEU A 428 2.23 1.26 7.65
C LEU A 428 3.69 1.60 7.32
N SER A 429 4.38 2.28 8.24
CA SER A 429 5.78 2.66 8.06
C SER A 429 6.69 1.43 8.09
N ALA A 430 6.50 0.56 9.09
CA ALA A 430 7.21 -0.71 9.20
C ALA A 430 6.96 -1.62 7.98
N MET A 431 5.69 -1.77 7.57
CA MET A 431 5.32 -2.53 6.37
C MET A 431 5.99 -1.97 5.12
N SER A 432 6.02 -0.65 4.94
CA SER A 432 6.59 -0.03 3.74
C SER A 432 8.09 -0.29 3.62
N LEU A 433 8.82 -0.29 4.75
CA LEU A 433 10.23 -0.68 4.80
C LEU A 433 10.43 -2.13 4.36
N PHE A 434 9.64 -3.07 4.90
CA PHE A 434 9.73 -4.49 4.52
C PHE A 434 9.33 -4.71 3.05
N LYS A 435 8.31 -4.01 2.55
CA LYS A 435 7.94 -4.03 1.13
C LYS A 435 9.02 -3.46 0.21
N ALA A 436 9.87 -2.54 0.69
CA ALA A 436 11.00 -2.06 -0.09
C ALA A 436 12.07 -3.14 -0.27
N LEU A 437 12.28 -3.99 0.73
CA LEU A 437 13.26 -5.09 0.67
C LEU A 437 12.80 -6.25 -0.23
N GLY A 438 11.48 -6.44 -0.37
CA GLY A 438 10.89 -7.54 -1.14
C GLY A 438 11.40 -7.66 -2.57
N PRO A 439 11.24 -6.64 -3.43
CA PRO A 439 11.65 -6.73 -4.84
C PRO A 439 13.17 -6.84 -5.01
N ALA A 440 13.94 -6.06 -4.25
CA ALA A 440 15.41 -6.12 -4.32
C ALA A 440 15.95 -7.50 -3.91
N GLY A 441 15.44 -8.05 -2.80
CA GLY A 441 15.79 -9.38 -2.33
C GLY A 441 15.29 -10.48 -3.26
N GLY A 442 14.04 -10.38 -3.73
CA GLY A 442 13.41 -11.34 -4.63
C GLY A 442 14.08 -11.40 -6.01
N GLY A 443 14.38 -10.24 -6.60
CA GLY A 443 15.11 -10.14 -7.86
C GLY A 443 16.55 -10.66 -7.76
N SER A 444 17.26 -10.32 -6.68
CA SER A 444 18.60 -10.85 -6.42
C SER A 444 18.61 -12.37 -6.21
N LEU A 445 17.66 -12.89 -5.43
CA LEU A 445 17.47 -14.32 -5.22
C LEU A 445 17.18 -15.03 -6.54
N PHE A 446 16.27 -14.48 -7.34
CA PHE A 446 15.90 -15.01 -8.65
C PHE A 446 17.10 -15.08 -9.60
N SER A 447 17.84 -13.99 -9.75
CA SER A 447 19.04 -13.95 -10.60
C SER A 447 20.15 -14.90 -10.13
N TRP A 448 20.39 -14.99 -8.82
CA TRP A 448 21.34 -15.96 -8.27
C TRP A 448 20.89 -17.39 -8.55
N ALA A 449 19.60 -17.68 -8.41
CA ALA A 449 19.05 -18.99 -8.65
C ALA A 449 19.11 -19.40 -10.13
N GLN A 450 18.89 -18.47 -11.07
CA GLN A 450 19.03 -18.73 -12.50
C GLN A 450 20.44 -19.17 -12.90
N LYS A 451 21.49 -18.73 -12.20
CA LYS A 451 22.88 -19.17 -12.44
C LYS A 451 23.15 -20.61 -12.00
N ARG A 452 22.22 -21.27 -11.30
CA ARG A 452 22.40 -22.57 -10.64
C ARG A 452 21.46 -23.66 -11.19
N GLN A 453 21.07 -23.61 -12.46
CA GLN A 453 20.16 -24.62 -13.03
C GLN A 453 20.70 -26.06 -12.99
N ASN A 454 22.02 -26.25 -13.07
CA ASN A 454 22.63 -27.58 -13.21
C ASN A 454 23.03 -28.25 -11.87
N VAL A 455 22.54 -27.75 -10.73
CA VAL A 455 22.89 -28.32 -9.42
C VAL A 455 21.96 -29.49 -9.05
N ALA A 456 22.53 -30.54 -8.42
CA ALA A 456 21.78 -31.75 -8.09
C ALA A 456 20.75 -31.58 -6.95
N PHE A 457 20.94 -30.60 -6.06
CA PHE A 457 20.04 -30.33 -4.94
C PHE A 457 19.46 -28.92 -5.07
N LEU A 458 18.12 -28.84 -5.18
CA LEU A 458 17.35 -27.61 -5.42
C LEU A 458 17.88 -26.83 -6.64
N PRO A 459 17.53 -27.27 -7.87
CA PRO A 459 17.77 -26.50 -9.09
C PRO A 459 17.19 -25.08 -8.98
N GLY A 460 17.68 -24.16 -9.81
CA GLY A 460 17.43 -22.72 -9.67
C GLY A 460 15.99 -22.35 -9.35
N ASP A 461 15.03 -22.75 -10.18
CA ASP A 461 13.61 -22.49 -9.97
C ASP A 461 13.08 -23.05 -8.63
N HIS A 462 13.43 -24.29 -8.27
CA HIS A 462 13.10 -24.87 -6.97
C HIS A 462 13.69 -24.10 -5.79
N MET A 463 14.90 -23.56 -5.94
CA MET A 463 15.56 -22.77 -4.89
C MET A 463 14.80 -21.47 -4.58
N VAL A 464 14.28 -20.80 -5.61
CA VAL A 464 13.51 -19.55 -5.43
C VAL A 464 12.27 -19.79 -4.58
N PHE A 465 11.46 -20.79 -4.93
CA PHE A 465 10.26 -21.12 -4.18
C PHE A 465 10.56 -21.75 -2.81
N PHE A 466 11.69 -22.46 -2.66
CA PHE A 466 12.15 -22.94 -1.36
C PHE A 466 12.46 -21.80 -0.39
N VAL A 467 13.16 -20.75 -0.83
CA VAL A 467 13.45 -19.59 0.03
C VAL A 467 12.18 -18.82 0.37
N LEU A 468 11.25 -18.65 -0.58
CA LEU A 468 9.92 -18.09 -0.28
C LEU A 468 9.19 -18.93 0.80
N ASN A 469 9.20 -20.25 0.67
CA ASN A 469 8.63 -21.16 1.67
C ASN A 469 9.32 -21.08 3.03
N ALA A 470 10.63 -20.89 3.08
CA ALA A 470 11.34 -20.71 4.33
C ALA A 470 10.88 -19.44 5.05
N ILE A 471 10.70 -18.33 4.32
CA ILE A 471 10.19 -17.07 4.88
C ILE A 471 8.73 -17.25 5.34
N GLU A 472 7.89 -17.91 4.54
CA GLU A 472 6.49 -18.21 4.90
C GLU A 472 6.40 -19.10 6.14
N ALA A 473 7.26 -20.12 6.26
CA ALA A 473 7.34 -21.00 7.42
C ALA A 473 7.79 -20.26 8.68
N ILE A 474 8.76 -19.35 8.56
CA ILE A 474 9.16 -18.46 9.66
C ILE A 474 7.94 -17.60 10.08
N GLY A 475 7.25 -16.98 9.13
CA GLY A 475 6.03 -16.21 9.40
C GLY A 475 4.96 -17.04 10.11
N LEU A 476 4.73 -18.28 9.66
CA LEU A 476 3.82 -19.23 10.30
C LEU A 476 4.24 -19.56 11.74
N LEU A 477 5.51 -19.90 11.97
CA LEU A 477 6.04 -20.19 13.31
C LEU A 477 5.86 -19.00 14.26
N MET A 478 6.08 -17.77 13.76
CA MET A 478 5.88 -16.55 14.54
C MET A 478 4.42 -16.30 14.91
N THR A 479 3.44 -16.93 14.25
CA THR A 479 2.03 -16.82 14.64
C THR A 479 1.66 -17.64 15.88
N PHE A 480 2.56 -18.49 16.38
CA PHE A 480 2.34 -19.29 17.58
C PHE A 480 2.90 -18.60 18.83
N LYS A 481 2.40 -19.01 20.00
CA LYS A 481 2.96 -18.60 21.30
C LYS A 481 4.39 -19.17 21.41
N PRO A 482 5.34 -18.44 22.01
CA PRO A 482 5.18 -17.20 22.77
C PRO A 482 5.27 -15.90 21.94
N PHE A 483 5.50 -15.97 20.63
CA PHE A 483 5.79 -14.77 19.83
C PHE A 483 4.57 -13.90 19.63
N LEU A 484 3.54 -14.41 18.95
CA LEU A 484 2.29 -13.66 18.73
C LEU A 484 1.46 -13.66 20.01
N ALA A 485 1.42 -12.51 20.69
CA ALA A 485 0.63 -12.32 21.88
C ALA A 485 -0.81 -11.91 21.51
N GLU A 486 -1.78 -12.57 22.12
CA GLU A 486 -3.20 -12.24 21.96
C GLU A 486 -3.53 -11.02 22.84
N PRO A 487 -4.29 -10.03 22.34
CA PRO A 487 -4.87 -9.01 23.21
C PRO A 487 -5.73 -9.70 24.26
N ALA A 488 -5.62 -9.28 25.53
CA ALA A 488 -6.57 -9.71 26.55
C ALA A 488 -7.97 -9.30 26.08
N MET A 489 -8.86 -10.27 25.88
CA MET A 489 -10.26 -9.95 25.65
C MET A 489 -10.81 -9.46 26.98
N ASP A 490 -11.28 -8.21 27.03
CA ASP A 490 -12.11 -7.74 28.13
C ASP A 490 -13.35 -8.65 28.15
N ASN A 491 -13.40 -9.56 29.12
CA ASN A 491 -14.54 -10.44 29.38
C ASN A 491 -15.71 -9.67 29.98
#